data_AF-F5VUG1-F1
#
_entry.id   AF-F5VUG1-F1
#
_cell.length_a   1.000
_cell.length_b   1.000
_cell.length_c   1.000
_cell.angle_alpha   90.00
_cell.angle_beta   90.00
_cell.angle_gamma   90.00
#
_symmetry.space_group_name_H-M   'P 1'
#
loop_
_entity.id
_entity.type
_entity.pdbx_description
1 polymer ?
#
loop_
_entity_poly.entity_id
_entity_poly.type
_entity_poly.pdbx_seq_one_letter_code
_entity_poly.pdbx_strand_id
1 'polypeptide(L)'
;MNQAFETAIQQALREVVESFDEQYVAEGLLKKDAIIVDLDNYKPELVEKILTNAILNEAFTEDIAGATILKINDIIQMLEVDEYWSNSYTRYTNKIGLFTNNRYLDEVTDVVLNFPYKDGILKAGMTKDDVSREDAEESFLNEIVAREEIDVLLDEKIFKNAKKYDKNDSSPVSEIKDTDNLIIKGNNLLALHSLKKRFAEKVKLIYIDPPYYFEGTKDADTFSYNSNFKLSTWLTFMKNRLEVARDLLDDGGVLLVSMAEDGQAYLKVLMDDVFAKNDFVETFIWRNTDNADSLGKKVVAV
;
A
#
# COMPACT_ATOMS: atom_id res chain seq x y z
N MET A 1 -31.07 -8.03 -21.17
CA MET A 1 -31.07 -7.47 -22.53
C MET A 1 -30.81 -5.98 -22.44
N ASN A 2 -29.55 -5.59 -22.56
CA ASN A 2 -29.16 -4.23 -22.95
C ASN A 2 -28.12 -4.49 -24.04
N GLN A 3 -28.55 -4.45 -25.30
CA GLN A 3 -27.63 -4.52 -26.44
C GLN A 3 -26.81 -3.23 -26.39
N ALA A 4 -25.58 -3.33 -25.91
CA ALA A 4 -24.57 -2.33 -26.20
C ALA A 4 -24.48 -2.21 -27.72
N PHE A 5 -24.42 -0.99 -28.25
CA PHE A 5 -24.35 -0.75 -29.69
C PHE A 5 -23.07 -1.40 -30.24
N GLU A 6 -23.23 -2.52 -30.92
CA GLU A 6 -22.14 -3.23 -31.57
C GLU A 6 -21.71 -2.44 -32.82
N THR A 7 -20.42 -2.23 -33.00
CA THR A 7 -19.89 -1.72 -34.27
C THR A 7 -20.02 -2.78 -35.36
N ALA A 8 -20.10 -2.38 -36.62
CA ALA A 8 -20.17 -3.32 -37.75
C ALA A 8 -18.97 -4.30 -37.78
N ILE A 9 -17.79 -3.84 -37.34
CA ILE A 9 -16.58 -4.66 -37.23
C ILE A 9 -16.73 -5.72 -36.13
N GLN A 10 -17.30 -5.35 -34.99
CA GLN A 10 -17.55 -6.27 -33.89
C GLN A 10 -18.58 -7.35 -34.23
N GLN A 11 -19.65 -6.99 -34.94
CA GLN A 11 -20.62 -7.94 -35.47
C GLN A 11 -19.99 -8.93 -36.43
N ALA A 12 -19.21 -8.42 -37.39
CA ALA A 12 -18.53 -9.26 -38.37
C ALA A 12 -17.56 -10.26 -37.71
N LEU A 13 -16.84 -9.85 -36.65
CA LEU A 13 -15.94 -10.74 -35.92
C LEU A 13 -16.73 -11.82 -35.15
N ARG A 14 -17.87 -11.45 -34.56
CA ARG A 14 -18.74 -12.38 -33.83
C ARG A 14 -19.25 -13.48 -34.76
N GLU A 15 -19.77 -13.10 -35.92
CA GLU A 15 -20.26 -14.02 -36.94
C GLU A 15 -19.19 -15.00 -37.42
N VAL A 16 -17.95 -14.51 -37.62
CA VAL A 16 -16.82 -15.36 -38.02
C VAL A 16 -16.51 -16.38 -36.93
N VAL A 17 -16.42 -15.95 -35.68
CA VAL A 17 -16.06 -16.83 -34.56
C VAL A 17 -17.18 -17.83 -34.23
N GLU A 18 -18.45 -17.41 -34.33
CA GLU A 18 -19.63 -18.28 -34.16
C GLU A 18 -19.75 -19.35 -35.25
N SER A 19 -19.12 -19.15 -36.41
CA SER A 19 -19.08 -20.15 -37.48
C SER A 19 -18.22 -21.39 -37.17
N PHE A 20 -17.48 -21.40 -36.06
CA PHE A 20 -16.66 -22.53 -35.60
C PHE A 20 -17.33 -23.33 -34.47
N ASP A 21 -18.65 -23.20 -34.30
CA ASP A 21 -19.45 -23.92 -33.31
C ASP A 21 -18.84 -23.83 -31.88
N GLU A 22 -18.73 -24.96 -31.17
CA GLU A 22 -18.27 -25.04 -29.78
C GLU A 22 -16.77 -24.73 -29.60
N GLN A 23 -16.02 -24.56 -30.69
CA GLN A 23 -14.58 -24.34 -30.63
C GLN A 23 -14.25 -23.00 -29.96
N TYR A 24 -14.94 -21.93 -30.38
CA TYR A 24 -14.71 -20.59 -29.84
C TYR A 24 -15.91 -20.02 -29.10
N VAL A 25 -17.07 -20.66 -29.17
CA VAL A 25 -18.28 -20.26 -28.44
C VAL A 25 -18.69 -21.38 -27.49
N ALA A 26 -18.94 -21.08 -26.21
CA ALA A 26 -19.59 -22.03 -25.30
C ALA A 26 -20.68 -21.30 -24.53
N GLU A 27 -21.90 -21.86 -24.51
CA GLU A 27 -23.05 -21.28 -23.78
C GLU A 27 -23.35 -19.80 -24.16
N GLY A 28 -23.08 -19.43 -25.42
CA GLY A 28 -23.24 -18.05 -25.92
C GLY A 28 -22.08 -17.11 -25.60
N LEU A 29 -20.97 -17.63 -25.06
CA LEU A 29 -19.80 -16.89 -24.59
C LEU A 29 -18.59 -17.18 -25.46
N LEU A 30 -17.80 -16.15 -25.76
CA LEU A 30 -16.57 -16.31 -26.53
C LEU A 30 -15.40 -16.76 -25.65
N LYS A 31 -14.72 -17.81 -26.09
CA LYS A 31 -13.43 -18.25 -25.55
C LYS A 31 -12.31 -17.36 -26.11
N LYS A 32 -12.25 -16.10 -25.66
CA LYS A 32 -11.26 -15.09 -26.12
C LYS A 32 -9.83 -15.64 -26.19
N ASP A 33 -9.39 -16.31 -25.13
CA ASP A 33 -8.04 -16.88 -25.05
C ASP A 33 -7.76 -17.88 -26.17
N ALA A 34 -8.74 -18.73 -26.50
CA ALA A 34 -8.59 -19.70 -27.59
C ALA A 34 -8.53 -19.01 -28.96
N ILE A 35 -9.30 -17.95 -29.16
CA ILE A 35 -9.29 -17.15 -30.40
C ILE A 35 -7.96 -16.42 -30.54
N ILE A 36 -7.48 -15.77 -29.47
CA ILE A 36 -6.19 -15.05 -29.46
C ILE A 36 -5.04 -16.01 -29.74
N VAL A 37 -5.01 -17.18 -29.08
CA VAL A 37 -3.99 -18.21 -29.32
C VAL A 37 -4.02 -18.70 -30.77
N ASP A 38 -5.19 -18.94 -31.35
CA ASP A 38 -5.30 -19.42 -32.72
C ASP A 38 -4.98 -18.32 -33.75
N LEU A 39 -5.21 -17.04 -33.42
CA LEU A 39 -4.77 -15.88 -34.21
C LEU A 39 -3.24 -15.73 -34.17
N ASP A 40 -2.62 -15.78 -32.99
CA ASP A 40 -1.16 -15.71 -32.83
C ASP A 40 -0.43 -16.83 -33.59
N ASN A 41 -1.06 -18.01 -33.67
CA ASN A 41 -0.55 -19.16 -34.41
C ASN A 41 -0.93 -19.17 -35.90
N TYR A 42 -1.57 -18.11 -36.42
CA TYR A 42 -2.01 -18.00 -37.81
C TYR A 42 -2.83 -19.22 -38.28
N LYS A 43 -3.75 -19.71 -37.44
CA LYS A 43 -4.55 -20.88 -37.78
C LYS A 43 -5.27 -20.66 -39.11
N PRO A 44 -4.99 -21.48 -40.16
CA PRO A 44 -5.40 -21.16 -41.52
C PRO A 44 -6.90 -20.94 -41.68
N GLU A 45 -7.72 -21.78 -41.04
CA GLU A 45 -9.19 -21.73 -41.15
C GLU A 45 -9.75 -20.43 -40.57
N LEU A 46 -9.22 -19.97 -39.43
CA LEU A 46 -9.65 -18.73 -38.77
C LEU A 46 -9.23 -17.51 -39.60
N VAL A 47 -7.97 -17.49 -40.05
CA VAL A 47 -7.42 -16.43 -40.89
C VAL A 47 -8.18 -16.33 -42.22
N GLU A 48 -8.48 -17.45 -42.88
CA GLU A 48 -9.25 -17.48 -44.12
C GLU A 48 -10.65 -16.88 -43.94
N LYS A 49 -11.35 -17.21 -42.85
CA LYS A 49 -12.68 -16.67 -42.56
C LYS A 49 -12.65 -15.17 -42.28
N ILE A 50 -11.60 -14.68 -41.60
CA ILE A 50 -11.40 -13.24 -41.36
C ILE A 50 -11.16 -12.51 -42.69
N LEU A 51 -10.29 -13.05 -43.55
CA LEU A 51 -9.97 -12.47 -44.85
C LEU A 51 -11.15 -12.53 -45.85
N THR A 52 -12.04 -13.53 -45.71
CA THR A 52 -13.23 -13.66 -46.57
C THR A 52 -14.35 -12.70 -46.17
N ASN A 53 -14.37 -12.26 -44.91
CA ASN A 53 -15.35 -11.28 -44.44
C ASN A 53 -14.95 -9.88 -44.93
N ALA A 54 -15.80 -9.25 -45.75
CA ALA A 54 -15.49 -7.96 -46.37
C ALA A 54 -15.19 -6.84 -45.36
N ILE A 55 -15.93 -6.80 -44.24
CA ILE A 55 -15.78 -5.76 -43.21
C ILE A 55 -14.46 -5.95 -42.46
N LEU A 56 -14.13 -7.19 -42.08
CA LEU A 56 -12.89 -7.48 -41.36
C LEU A 56 -11.67 -7.37 -42.27
N ASN A 57 -11.80 -7.77 -43.54
CA ASN A 57 -10.73 -7.62 -44.53
C ASN A 57 -10.40 -6.14 -44.71
N GLU A 58 -11.39 -5.28 -44.94
CA GLU A 58 -11.17 -3.84 -45.09
C GLU A 58 -10.59 -3.19 -43.82
N ALA A 59 -11.03 -3.61 -42.63
CA ALA A 59 -10.58 -3.04 -41.37
C ALA A 59 -9.17 -3.49 -40.95
N PHE A 60 -8.85 -4.76 -41.20
CA PHE A 60 -7.68 -5.42 -40.62
C PHE A 60 -6.63 -5.87 -41.64
N THR A 61 -6.76 -5.52 -42.91
CA THR A 61 -5.70 -5.78 -43.89
C THR A 61 -5.01 -4.52 -44.38
N GLU A 62 -3.78 -4.67 -44.85
CA GLU A 62 -3.00 -3.63 -45.50
C GLU A 62 -2.20 -4.24 -46.66
N ASP A 63 -2.19 -3.57 -47.81
CA ASP A 63 -1.40 -4.02 -48.96
C ASP A 63 0.01 -3.43 -48.93
N ILE A 64 1.01 -4.31 -48.77
CA ILE A 64 2.41 -3.94 -48.75
C ILE A 64 3.14 -4.65 -49.88
N ALA A 65 3.67 -3.88 -50.83
CA ALA A 65 4.45 -4.38 -51.97
C ALA A 65 3.73 -5.47 -52.80
N GLY A 66 2.41 -5.40 -52.91
CA GLY A 66 1.58 -6.36 -53.65
C GLY A 66 1.22 -7.63 -52.87
N ALA A 67 1.54 -7.68 -51.58
CA ALA A 67 1.07 -8.72 -50.66
C ALA A 67 0.12 -8.13 -49.63
N THR A 68 -1.01 -8.80 -49.42
CA THR A 68 -2.00 -8.42 -48.39
C THR A 68 -1.54 -8.96 -47.04
N ILE A 69 -1.39 -8.06 -46.07
CA ILE A 69 -0.94 -8.35 -44.71
C ILE A 69 -2.12 -8.21 -43.74
N LEU A 70 -2.34 -9.22 -42.90
CA LEU A 70 -3.35 -9.18 -41.83
C LEU A 70 -2.76 -8.56 -40.56
N LYS A 71 -3.38 -7.50 -40.05
CA LYS A 71 -3.03 -6.80 -38.81
C LYS A 71 -3.61 -7.54 -37.60
N ILE A 72 -3.04 -8.69 -37.27
CA ILE A 72 -3.51 -9.56 -36.17
C ILE A 72 -3.53 -8.83 -34.82
N ASN A 73 -2.52 -8.01 -34.55
CA ASN A 73 -2.44 -7.25 -33.29
C ASN A 73 -3.64 -6.32 -33.09
N ASP A 74 -4.17 -5.72 -34.18
CA ASP A 74 -5.35 -4.84 -34.10
C ASP A 74 -6.60 -5.65 -33.73
N ILE A 75 -6.72 -6.89 -34.25
CA ILE A 75 -7.82 -7.81 -33.94
C ILE A 75 -7.72 -8.28 -32.48
N ILE A 76 -6.51 -8.62 -32.01
CA ILE A 76 -6.27 -9.02 -30.62
C ILE A 76 -6.60 -7.87 -29.67
N GLN A 77 -6.11 -6.65 -29.94
CA GLN A 77 -6.44 -5.47 -29.14
C GLN A 77 -7.96 -5.25 -29.07
N MET A 78 -8.68 -5.44 -30.19
CA MET A 78 -10.13 -5.34 -30.22
C MET A 78 -10.83 -6.44 -29.38
N LEU A 79 -10.27 -7.65 -29.29
CA LEU A 79 -10.78 -8.73 -28.42
C LEU A 79 -10.47 -8.49 -26.93
N GLU A 80 -9.35 -7.82 -26.64
CA GLU A 80 -8.91 -7.45 -25.30
C GLU A 80 -9.66 -6.24 -24.71
N VAL A 81 -10.25 -5.37 -25.54
CA VAL A 81 -11.12 -4.30 -25.05
C VAL A 81 -12.39 -4.91 -24.44
N ASP A 82 -12.47 -4.87 -23.11
CA ASP A 82 -13.37 -5.70 -22.31
C ASP A 82 -14.85 -5.29 -22.35
N GLU A 83 -15.17 -4.10 -22.86
CA GLU A 83 -16.55 -3.57 -22.81
C GLU A 83 -17.58 -4.37 -23.64
N TYR A 84 -17.14 -5.25 -24.55
CA TYR A 84 -18.03 -5.82 -25.56
C TYR A 84 -18.18 -7.35 -25.53
N TRP A 85 -17.18 -8.10 -25.07
CA TRP A 85 -17.07 -9.56 -25.26
C TRP A 85 -17.12 -10.36 -23.96
N SER A 86 -17.91 -9.90 -22.99
CA SER A 86 -18.01 -10.49 -21.66
C SER A 86 -18.14 -12.02 -21.71
N ASN A 87 -17.06 -12.74 -21.35
CA ASN A 87 -17.02 -13.65 -20.20
C ASN A 87 -15.67 -14.39 -20.07
N SER A 88 -14.77 -13.80 -19.29
CA SER A 88 -13.68 -14.54 -18.65
C SER A 88 -14.29 -15.58 -17.68
N TYR A 89 -13.76 -16.81 -17.68
CA TYR A 89 -14.12 -17.89 -16.75
C TYR A 89 -13.54 -17.68 -15.33
N THR A 90 -12.90 -16.53 -15.12
CA THR A 90 -12.77 -15.93 -13.80
C THR A 90 -13.34 -14.51 -13.90
N ARG A 91 -13.80 -13.90 -12.81
CA ARG A 91 -14.37 -12.53 -12.88
C ARG A 91 -13.34 -11.45 -13.27
N TYR A 92 -12.12 -11.85 -13.55
CA TYR A 92 -10.92 -11.04 -13.74
C TYR A 92 -10.23 -11.49 -15.04
N THR A 93 -9.70 -10.57 -15.85
CA THR A 93 -8.91 -10.94 -17.04
C THR A 93 -7.58 -11.54 -16.62
N ASN A 94 -6.87 -12.24 -17.54
CA ASN A 94 -5.56 -12.86 -17.31
C ASN A 94 -4.41 -11.86 -16.99
N LYS A 95 -4.73 -10.66 -16.47
CA LYS A 95 -3.82 -9.69 -15.90
C LYS A 95 -3.98 -9.67 -14.39
N ILE A 96 -2.88 -9.70 -13.65
CA ILE A 96 -2.90 -9.38 -12.23
C ILE A 96 -3.25 -7.89 -12.11
N GLY A 97 -4.44 -7.57 -11.61
CA GLY A 97 -4.92 -6.20 -11.43
C GLY A 97 -5.84 -6.04 -10.22
N LEU A 98 -6.09 -4.80 -9.82
CA LEU A 98 -6.90 -4.47 -8.65
C LEU A 98 -8.36 -4.20 -9.06
N PHE A 99 -9.30 -4.62 -8.21
CA PHE A 99 -10.74 -4.57 -8.51
C PHE A 99 -11.56 -3.91 -7.40
N THR A 100 -12.63 -3.20 -7.80
CA THR A 100 -13.68 -2.71 -6.89
C THR A 100 -15.04 -2.85 -7.55
N ASN A 101 -16.07 -3.30 -6.82
CA ASN A 101 -17.45 -3.42 -7.30
C ASN A 101 -17.62 -4.04 -8.71
N ASN A 102 -16.90 -5.13 -8.99
CA ASN A 102 -16.90 -5.82 -10.30
C ASN A 102 -16.31 -5.02 -11.48
N ARG A 103 -15.55 -3.96 -11.22
CA ARG A 103 -14.84 -3.19 -12.26
C ARG A 103 -13.34 -3.18 -12.01
N TYR A 104 -12.60 -3.20 -13.10
CA TYR A 104 -11.16 -3.04 -13.13
C TYR A 104 -10.79 -1.61 -12.74
N LEU A 105 -9.79 -1.43 -11.87
CA LEU A 105 -9.40 -0.09 -11.42
C LEU A 105 -8.85 0.80 -12.55
N ASP A 106 -8.28 0.20 -13.59
CA ASP A 106 -7.73 0.85 -14.78
C ASP A 106 -8.81 1.39 -15.74
N GLU A 107 -10.07 0.94 -15.62
CA GLU A 107 -11.21 1.46 -16.39
C GLU A 107 -11.85 2.71 -15.76
N VAL A 108 -11.38 3.13 -14.58
CA VAL A 108 -11.87 4.34 -13.92
C VAL A 108 -10.73 5.35 -13.85
N THR A 109 -10.84 6.43 -14.63
CA THR A 109 -9.86 7.53 -14.63
C THR A 109 -9.70 8.21 -13.28
N ASP A 110 -10.70 8.09 -12.40
CA ASP A 110 -10.73 8.70 -11.07
C ASP A 110 -10.69 7.67 -9.92
N VAL A 111 -10.14 6.47 -10.13
CA VAL A 111 -9.79 5.63 -8.97
C VAL A 111 -8.37 5.96 -8.55
N VAL A 112 -8.29 6.81 -7.53
CA VAL A 112 -7.11 6.88 -6.70
C VAL A 112 -7.12 5.63 -5.82
N LEU A 113 -6.03 4.86 -5.84
CA LEU A 113 -5.65 3.97 -4.74
C LEU A 113 -5.46 4.83 -3.49
N ASN A 114 -6.58 5.18 -2.87
CA ASN A 114 -6.61 5.99 -1.68
C ASN A 114 -6.36 5.05 -0.51
N PHE A 115 -5.11 4.96 -0.10
CA PHE A 115 -4.75 4.41 1.18
C PHE A 115 -5.27 5.41 2.23
N PRO A 116 -6.38 5.13 2.95
CA PRO A 116 -7.10 6.14 3.74
C PRO A 116 -6.24 6.79 4.84
N TYR A 117 -5.09 6.19 5.11
CA TYR A 117 -4.14 6.54 6.15
C TYR A 117 -2.72 6.84 5.62
N LYS A 118 -2.46 6.75 4.32
CA LYS A 118 -1.10 6.96 3.78
C LYS A 118 -0.63 8.40 4.00
N ASP A 119 -1.57 9.34 3.88
CA ASP A 119 -1.38 10.77 4.10
C ASP A 119 -2.15 11.22 5.37
N GLY A 120 -2.17 10.34 6.36
CA GLY A 120 -2.95 10.48 7.59
C GLY A 120 -2.07 10.64 8.83
N ILE A 121 -2.32 11.67 9.63
CA ILE A 121 -1.72 11.82 10.95
C ILE A 121 -2.62 11.23 12.02
N LEU A 122 -2.13 10.19 12.70
CA LEU A 122 -2.83 9.61 13.84
C LEU A 122 -2.61 10.46 15.10
N LYS A 123 -3.69 11.07 15.59
CA LYS A 123 -3.71 11.87 16.84
C LYS A 123 -3.83 11.02 18.12
N ALA A 124 -4.11 9.72 17.97
CA ALA A 124 -4.51 8.78 19.03
C ALA A 124 -3.73 8.92 20.36
N GLY A 125 -4.47 8.74 21.46
CA GLY A 125 -3.92 8.66 22.81
C GLY A 125 -2.95 7.48 22.96
N MET A 126 -1.80 7.72 23.58
CA MET A 126 -0.77 6.69 23.74
C MET A 126 -0.97 5.84 25.01
N THR A 127 -1.66 6.40 26.01
CA THR A 127 -1.90 5.76 27.31
C THR A 127 -3.36 5.38 27.47
N LYS A 128 -3.65 4.34 28.27
CA LYS A 128 -5.04 3.98 28.66
C LYS A 128 -5.80 5.17 29.26
N ASP A 129 -5.12 6.08 29.96
CA ASP A 129 -5.71 7.31 30.50
C ASP A 129 -6.13 8.28 29.38
N ASP A 130 -5.33 8.37 28.30
CA ASP A 130 -5.67 9.19 27.13
C ASP A 130 -6.88 8.61 26.39
N VAL A 131 -6.93 7.29 26.18
CA VAL A 131 -7.99 6.58 25.41
C VAL A 131 -9.37 6.63 26.08
N SER A 132 -9.45 7.00 27.37
CA SER A 132 -10.73 7.13 28.10
C SER A 132 -11.60 8.34 27.69
N ARG A 133 -11.09 9.23 26.84
CA ARG A 133 -11.81 10.39 26.32
C ARG A 133 -12.39 10.07 24.94
N GLU A 134 -13.65 10.43 24.68
CA GLU A 134 -14.32 10.22 23.37
C GLU A 134 -13.50 10.78 22.18
N ASP A 135 -12.74 11.86 22.41
CA ASP A 135 -11.89 12.51 21.40
C ASP A 135 -10.52 11.85 21.19
N ALA A 136 -10.21 10.79 21.95
CA ALA A 136 -8.93 10.08 21.96
C ALA A 136 -8.99 8.69 21.32
N GLU A 137 -10.17 8.29 20.83
CA GLU A 137 -10.27 7.22 19.84
C GLU A 137 -9.41 7.56 18.62
N GLU A 138 -8.92 6.53 17.92
CA GLU A 138 -7.94 6.54 16.82
C GLU A 138 -8.28 7.52 15.68
N SER A 139 -8.20 8.82 15.95
CA SER A 139 -8.62 9.87 15.02
C SER A 139 -7.50 10.11 14.02
N PHE A 140 -7.81 9.80 12.77
CA PHE A 140 -6.96 10.07 11.63
C PHE A 140 -7.29 11.46 11.08
N LEU A 141 -6.27 12.31 11.00
CA LEU A 141 -6.35 13.61 10.33
C LEU A 141 -5.72 13.47 8.94
N ASN A 142 -6.44 13.84 7.89
CA ASN A 142 -5.90 13.82 6.53
C ASN A 142 -5.10 15.10 6.25
N GLU A 143 -3.91 14.98 5.65
CA GLU A 143 -3.02 16.11 5.37
C GLU A 143 -3.61 17.21 4.48
N ILE A 144 -4.54 16.86 3.57
CA ILE A 144 -5.16 17.82 2.66
C ILE A 144 -6.40 18.46 3.30
N VAL A 145 -7.26 17.63 3.92
CA VAL A 145 -8.57 18.07 4.42
C VAL A 145 -8.49 18.73 5.80
N ALA A 146 -7.57 18.26 6.65
CA ALA A 146 -7.40 18.72 8.04
C ALA A 146 -6.04 19.40 8.25
N ARG A 147 -5.57 20.12 7.21
CA ARG A 147 -4.25 20.74 7.21
C ARG A 147 -4.06 21.72 8.37
N GLU A 148 -5.06 22.56 8.64
CA GLU A 148 -4.98 23.54 9.73
C GLU A 148 -4.90 22.85 11.09
N GLU A 149 -5.70 21.80 11.31
CA GLU A 149 -5.63 21.00 12.54
C GLU A 149 -4.29 20.29 12.70
N ILE A 150 -3.71 19.80 11.60
CA ILE A 150 -2.39 19.17 11.59
C ILE A 150 -1.30 20.19 11.88
N ASP A 151 -1.31 21.35 11.22
CA ASP A 151 -0.34 22.42 11.44
C ASP A 151 -0.39 22.87 12.91
N VAL A 152 -1.59 23.12 13.44
CA VAL A 152 -1.80 23.44 14.86
C VAL A 152 -1.42 22.26 15.76
N LEU A 153 -1.63 21.00 15.34
CA LEU A 153 -1.26 19.83 16.12
C LEU A 153 0.25 19.78 16.29
N LEU A 154 0.99 19.92 15.19
CA LEU A 154 2.44 19.79 15.08
C LEU A 154 3.21 21.07 15.46
N ASP A 155 2.49 22.16 15.70
CA ASP A 155 3.01 23.44 16.17
C ASP A 155 3.83 23.32 17.46
N GLU A 156 4.72 24.31 17.68
CA GLU A 156 5.67 24.32 18.78
C GLU A 156 4.97 24.40 20.15
N LYS A 157 4.93 23.26 20.83
CA LYS A 157 4.25 23.10 22.12
C LYS A 157 5.16 22.68 23.25
N ILE A 158 6.29 22.04 22.94
CA ILE A 158 7.25 21.61 23.96
C ILE A 158 8.16 22.79 24.38
N PHE A 159 8.92 22.62 25.46
CA PHE A 159 9.77 23.65 26.09
C PHE A 159 9.04 24.81 26.78
N LYS A 160 7.69 24.85 26.72
CA LYS A 160 6.89 25.72 27.59
C LYS A 160 6.94 25.17 29.02
N ASN A 161 7.36 26.00 29.99
CA ASN A 161 7.48 25.64 31.42
C ASN A 161 8.51 24.52 31.73
N ALA A 162 9.66 24.51 31.04
CA ALA A 162 10.73 23.55 31.31
C ALA A 162 11.31 23.70 32.73
N LYS A 163 11.60 22.56 33.37
CA LYS A 163 12.25 22.47 34.67
C LYS A 163 13.59 21.75 34.54
N LYS A 164 14.62 22.27 35.19
CA LYS A 164 15.90 21.60 35.37
C LYS A 164 15.87 20.87 36.70
N TYR A 165 16.26 19.60 36.68
CA TYR A 165 16.40 18.77 37.87
C TYR A 165 17.88 18.59 38.16
N ASP A 166 18.33 19.11 39.31
CA ASP A 166 19.64 18.82 39.86
C ASP A 166 19.48 17.81 41.01
N LYS A 167 20.60 17.33 41.59
CA LYS A 167 20.63 16.23 42.58
C LYS A 167 19.63 16.36 43.74
N ASN A 168 19.23 17.58 44.10
CA ASN A 168 18.39 17.85 45.26
C ASN A 168 17.20 18.81 45.03
N ASP A 169 17.02 19.41 43.83
CA ASP A 169 15.93 20.37 43.63
C ASP A 169 15.56 20.58 42.14
N SER A 170 14.39 21.17 41.89
CA SER A 170 13.93 21.56 40.56
C SER A 170 13.86 23.09 40.41
N SER A 171 14.46 23.63 39.35
CA SER A 171 14.46 25.08 39.07
C SER A 171 13.89 25.39 37.67
N PRO A 172 13.30 26.59 37.46
CA PRO A 172 12.87 27.02 36.13
C PRO A 172 14.09 27.19 35.21
N VAL A 173 13.93 26.78 33.96
CA VAL A 173 14.99 26.90 32.94
C VAL A 173 14.89 28.25 32.22
N SER A 174 15.96 29.03 32.26
CA SER A 174 16.07 30.27 31.48
C SER A 174 16.60 30.04 30.06
N GLU A 175 17.41 28.99 29.86
CA GLU A 175 18.01 28.61 28.59
C GLU A 175 18.28 27.11 28.56
N ILE A 176 18.02 26.47 27.41
CA ILE A 176 18.36 25.06 27.16
C ILE A 176 19.59 25.04 26.27
N LYS A 177 20.69 24.42 26.70
CA LYS A 177 21.93 24.30 25.93
C LYS A 177 21.94 23.03 25.08
N ASP A 178 22.76 23.00 24.03
CA ASP A 178 22.91 21.83 23.16
C ASP A 178 23.57 20.63 23.86
N THR A 179 24.23 20.86 25.00
CA THR A 179 24.87 19.83 25.82
C THR A 179 23.99 19.29 26.93
N ASP A 180 22.78 19.82 27.09
CA ASP A 180 21.90 19.41 28.18
C ASP A 180 21.20 18.08 27.87
N ASN A 181 21.07 17.23 28.88
CA ASN A 181 20.24 16.03 28.79
C ASN A 181 18.78 16.41 29.02
N LEU A 182 17.90 16.04 28.08
CA LEU A 182 16.50 16.44 28.09
C LEU A 182 15.60 15.24 28.39
N ILE A 183 14.67 15.42 29.34
CA ILE A 183 13.56 14.50 29.58
C ILE A 183 12.28 15.23 29.19
N ILE A 184 11.58 14.72 28.19
CA ILE A 184 10.36 15.34 27.66
C ILE A 184 9.18 14.44 28.01
N LYS A 185 8.22 14.99 28.73
CA LYS A 185 6.96 14.31 29.05
C LYS A 185 5.87 14.81 28.10
N GLY A 186 5.27 13.90 27.33
CA GLY A 186 4.15 14.21 26.44
C GLY A 186 4.01 13.20 25.31
N ASN A 187 3.13 13.50 24.35
CA ASN A 187 3.01 12.72 23.12
C ASN A 187 4.31 12.86 22.32
N ASN A 188 4.93 11.73 22.00
CA ASN A 188 6.23 11.69 21.33
C ASN A 188 6.20 12.30 19.92
N LEU A 189 5.10 12.19 19.17
CA LEU A 189 5.00 12.81 17.84
C LEU A 189 5.14 14.33 17.94
N LEU A 190 4.43 14.95 18.88
CA LEU A 190 4.51 16.38 19.14
C LEU A 190 5.91 16.80 19.60
N ALA A 191 6.53 15.97 20.44
CA ALA A 191 7.88 16.21 20.91
C ALA A 191 8.90 16.16 19.78
N LEU A 192 8.84 15.14 18.92
CA LEU A 192 9.75 14.96 17.79
C LEU A 192 9.64 16.12 16.79
N HIS A 193 8.42 16.55 16.44
CA HIS A 193 8.22 17.69 15.54
C HIS A 193 8.81 18.99 16.09
N SER A 194 8.66 19.24 17.39
CA SER A 194 9.27 20.42 18.00
C SER A 194 10.79 20.30 18.13
N LEU A 195 11.34 19.09 18.31
CA LEU A 195 12.79 18.85 18.34
C LEU A 195 13.45 19.06 16.97
N LYS A 196 12.75 18.72 15.89
CA LYS A 196 13.23 18.82 14.50
C LYS A 196 13.87 20.18 14.18
N LYS A 197 13.25 21.28 14.61
CA LYS A 197 13.75 22.65 14.37
C LYS A 197 15.16 22.90 14.92
N ARG A 198 15.55 22.22 16.01
CA ARG A 198 16.85 22.40 16.67
C ARG A 198 17.85 21.29 16.35
N PHE A 199 17.34 20.06 16.24
CA PHE A 199 18.15 18.83 16.20
C PHE A 199 18.06 18.07 14.88
N ALA A 200 17.43 18.63 13.83
CA ALA A 200 17.50 18.05 12.49
C ALA A 200 18.95 17.80 12.09
N GLU A 201 19.21 16.63 11.51
CA GLU A 201 20.52 16.19 11.01
C GLU A 201 21.65 16.21 12.07
N LYS A 202 21.32 16.06 13.36
CA LYS A 202 22.29 16.13 14.46
C LYS A 202 22.29 14.91 15.38
N VAL A 203 21.33 14.00 15.22
CA VAL A 203 21.18 12.84 16.09
C VAL A 203 21.99 11.66 15.54
N LYS A 204 22.98 11.21 16.33
CA LYS A 204 23.83 10.06 15.96
C LYS A 204 23.18 8.71 16.15
N LEU A 205 22.32 8.59 17.16
CA LEU A 205 21.73 7.33 17.55
C LEU A 205 20.31 7.55 18.05
N ILE A 206 19.38 6.82 17.48
CA ILE A 206 18.02 6.70 17.99
C ILE A 206 17.80 5.24 18.37
N TYR A 207 17.32 5.01 19.59
CA TYR A 207 16.86 3.69 20.02
C TYR A 207 15.40 3.80 20.46
N ILE A 208 14.55 2.93 19.94
CA ILE A 208 13.13 2.87 20.32
C ILE A 208 12.69 1.44 20.62
N ASP A 209 11.88 1.33 21.66
CA ASP A 209 11.14 0.12 22.04
C ASP A 209 9.63 0.44 21.93
N PRO A 210 9.08 0.44 20.70
CA PRO A 210 7.68 0.83 20.45
C PRO A 210 6.70 -0.23 20.99
N PRO A 211 5.39 0.07 21.09
CA PRO A 211 4.39 -0.97 21.31
C PRO A 211 4.46 -1.99 20.17
N TYR A 212 4.62 -3.26 20.50
CA TYR A 212 4.73 -4.32 19.50
C TYR A 212 3.37 -4.60 18.85
N TYR A 213 3.41 -4.90 17.55
CA TYR A 213 2.26 -5.46 16.87
C TYR A 213 2.16 -6.96 17.16
N PHE A 214 0.93 -7.43 17.36
CA PHE A 214 0.61 -8.85 17.54
C PHE A 214 -0.58 -9.21 16.67
N GLU A 215 -0.53 -10.37 16.00
CA GLU A 215 -1.65 -10.81 15.14
C GLU A 215 -2.90 -11.19 15.97
N GLY A 216 -2.67 -11.74 17.16
CA GLY A 216 -3.73 -12.08 18.10
C GLY A 216 -3.97 -10.98 19.13
N THR A 217 -5.22 -10.84 19.58
CA THR A 217 -5.55 -10.01 20.74
C THR A 217 -4.85 -10.56 21.97
N LYS A 218 -3.99 -9.76 22.57
CA LYS A 218 -3.39 -10.11 23.87
C LYS A 218 -4.30 -9.67 25.00
N ASP A 219 -4.37 -10.50 26.04
CA ASP A 219 -4.90 -10.07 27.33
C ASP A 219 -4.15 -8.80 27.76
N ALA A 220 -4.89 -7.84 28.31
CA ALA A 220 -4.34 -6.54 28.64
C ALA A 220 -3.10 -6.69 29.53
N ASP A 221 -1.93 -6.35 28.96
CA ASP A 221 -0.66 -6.37 29.68
C ASP A 221 -0.72 -5.42 30.90
N THR A 222 0.13 -5.68 31.87
CA THR A 222 0.28 -4.82 33.08
C THR A 222 0.73 -3.39 32.71
N PHE A 223 1.30 -3.19 31.51
CA PHE A 223 1.63 -1.88 30.97
C PHE A 223 0.42 -1.16 30.35
N SER A 224 0.36 0.15 30.50
CA SER A 224 -0.80 0.98 30.15
C SER A 224 -0.86 1.43 28.69
N TYR A 225 -0.18 0.77 27.75
CA TYR A 225 -0.28 1.08 26.32
C TYR A 225 -1.36 0.22 25.65
N ASN A 226 -1.93 0.70 24.53
CA ASN A 226 -2.85 -0.08 23.72
C ASN A 226 -2.04 -1.13 22.93
N SER A 227 -2.18 -2.41 23.25
CA SER A 227 -1.46 -3.52 22.59
C SER A 227 -2.24 -4.17 21.45
N ASN A 228 -3.50 -3.77 21.25
CA ASN A 228 -4.42 -4.39 20.29
C ASN A 228 -4.70 -3.45 19.11
N PHE A 229 -3.65 -2.79 18.59
CA PHE A 229 -3.76 -1.98 17.39
C PHE A 229 -4.09 -2.84 16.17
N LYS A 230 -4.99 -2.36 15.31
CA LYS A 230 -5.07 -2.88 13.94
C LYS A 230 -3.77 -2.61 13.21
N LEU A 231 -3.36 -3.50 12.32
CA LEU A 231 -2.10 -3.36 11.56
C LEU A 231 -1.98 -2.00 10.85
N SER A 232 -3.06 -1.53 10.21
CA SER A 232 -3.07 -0.22 9.53
C SER A 232 -2.83 0.95 10.49
N THR A 233 -3.47 0.92 11.67
CA THR A 233 -3.29 1.94 12.69
C THR A 233 -1.86 1.90 13.22
N TRP A 234 -1.34 0.71 13.49
CA TRP A 234 0.02 0.52 13.98
C TRP A 234 1.08 1.01 12.98
N LEU A 235 0.92 0.69 11.68
CA LEU A 235 1.82 1.16 10.64
C LEU A 235 1.79 2.67 10.51
N THR A 236 0.61 3.29 10.55
CA THR A 236 0.49 4.76 10.50
C THR A 236 1.13 5.40 11.74
N PHE A 237 0.88 4.83 12.92
CA PHE A 237 1.50 5.26 14.16
C PHE A 237 3.03 5.26 14.09
N MET A 238 3.60 4.18 13.56
CA MET A 238 5.05 4.05 13.38
C MET A 238 5.58 4.98 12.29
N LYS A 239 4.94 5.04 11.12
CA LYS A 239 5.35 5.86 9.96
C LYS A 239 5.58 7.30 10.36
N ASN A 240 4.58 7.92 10.99
CA ASN A 240 4.60 9.33 11.36
C ASN A 240 5.76 9.68 12.30
N ARG A 241 6.26 8.71 13.08
CA ARG A 241 7.39 8.89 14.00
C ARG A 241 8.72 8.59 13.33
N LEU A 242 8.76 7.57 12.49
CA LEU A 242 9.95 7.17 11.74
C LEU A 242 10.36 8.25 10.73
N GLU A 243 9.39 8.91 10.07
CA GLU A 243 9.67 10.02 9.17
C GLU A 243 10.36 11.19 9.88
N VAL A 244 9.88 11.56 11.07
CA VAL A 244 10.51 12.63 11.85
C VAL A 244 11.85 12.16 12.42
N ALA A 245 11.97 10.89 12.83
CA ALA A 245 13.23 10.31 13.28
C ALA A 245 14.30 10.36 12.18
N ARG A 246 13.93 10.07 10.92
CA ARG A 246 14.82 10.21 9.77
C ARG A 246 15.37 11.62 9.65
N ASP A 247 14.51 12.63 9.72
CA ASP A 247 14.92 14.02 9.59
C ASP A 247 15.80 14.50 10.77
N LEU A 248 15.78 13.80 11.91
CA LEU A 248 16.62 14.07 13.06
C LEU A 248 18.02 13.45 12.95
N LEU A 249 18.15 12.31 12.25
CA LEU A 249 19.42 11.59 12.13
C LEU A 249 20.43 12.38 11.30
N ASP A 250 21.68 12.39 11.74
CA ASP A 250 22.79 12.86 10.89
C ASP A 250 23.14 11.82 9.79
N ASP A 251 23.95 12.21 8.81
CA ASP A 251 24.32 11.35 7.65
C ASP A 251 24.96 10.00 8.03
N GLY A 252 25.52 9.88 9.24
CA GLY A 252 26.12 8.65 9.76
C GLY A 252 25.31 8.03 10.90
N GLY A 253 24.10 8.53 11.13
CA GLY A 253 23.28 8.20 12.27
C GLY A 253 22.62 6.84 12.11
N VAL A 254 22.37 6.16 13.23
CA VAL A 254 21.75 4.83 13.24
C VAL A 254 20.46 4.86 14.04
N LEU A 255 19.42 4.24 13.48
CA LEU A 255 18.16 3.93 14.18
C LEU A 255 18.10 2.44 14.52
N LEU A 256 17.90 2.15 15.80
CA LEU A 256 17.68 0.81 16.34
C LEU A 256 16.23 0.71 16.82
N VAL A 257 15.51 -0.30 16.33
CA VAL A 257 14.12 -0.56 16.72
C VAL A 257 14.00 -1.97 17.26
N SER A 258 13.49 -2.11 18.48
CA SER A 258 13.13 -3.40 19.05
C SER A 258 11.75 -3.84 18.56
N MET A 259 11.59 -5.12 18.20
CA MET A 259 10.33 -5.67 17.67
C MET A 259 10.23 -7.17 17.90
N ALA A 260 8.99 -7.68 17.97
CA ALA A 260 8.68 -9.11 17.97
C ALA A 260 8.44 -9.66 16.55
N GLU A 261 8.35 -10.99 16.44
CA GLU A 261 8.23 -11.71 15.17
C GLU A 261 7.04 -11.23 14.30
N ASP A 262 5.85 -11.08 14.89
CA ASP A 262 4.61 -10.68 14.20
C ASP A 262 4.73 -9.32 13.48
N GLY A 263 5.45 -8.36 14.07
CA GLY A 263 5.58 -7.00 13.55
C GLY A 263 6.80 -6.75 12.67
N GLN A 264 7.82 -7.62 12.74
CA GLN A 264 9.13 -7.38 12.16
C GLN A 264 9.09 -7.17 10.63
N ALA A 265 8.36 -8.02 9.90
CA ALA A 265 8.32 -7.95 8.44
C ALA A 265 7.65 -6.66 7.97
N TYR A 266 6.52 -6.28 8.58
CA TYR A 266 5.81 -5.05 8.25
C TYR A 266 6.62 -3.80 8.60
N LEU A 267 7.30 -3.81 9.75
CA LEU A 267 8.21 -2.74 10.15
C LEU A 267 9.36 -2.59 9.15
N LYS A 268 9.96 -3.71 8.71
CA LYS A 268 11.06 -3.68 7.75
C LYS A 268 10.65 -3.04 6.43
N VAL A 269 9.49 -3.40 5.90
CA VAL A 269 8.96 -2.80 4.66
C VAL A 269 8.71 -1.30 4.85
N LEU A 270 8.13 -0.90 5.98
CA LEU A 270 7.92 0.51 6.30
C LEU A 270 9.24 1.28 6.42
N MET A 271 10.25 0.71 7.06
CA MET A 271 11.57 1.35 7.20
C MET A 271 12.29 1.45 5.85
N ASP A 272 12.12 0.48 4.95
CA ASP A 272 12.67 0.56 3.59
C ASP A 272 12.08 1.72 2.77
N ASP A 273 10.80 2.05 3.00
CA ASP A 273 10.13 3.19 2.39
C ASP A 273 10.64 4.52 2.97
N VAL A 274 10.78 4.61 4.29
CA VAL A 274 11.19 5.85 4.98
C VAL A 274 12.68 6.17 4.82
N PHE A 275 13.55 5.15 4.96
CA PHE A 275 15.02 5.32 5.04
C PHE A 275 15.77 4.81 3.80
N ALA A 276 15.07 4.34 2.77
CA ALA A 276 15.62 3.64 1.62
C ALA A 276 16.20 2.25 1.96
N LYS A 277 15.89 1.28 1.10
CA LYS A 277 16.30 -0.12 1.24
C LYS A 277 17.81 -0.35 1.36
N ASN A 278 18.62 0.49 0.72
CA ASN A 278 20.08 0.32 0.69
C ASN A 278 20.76 0.74 2.00
N ASP A 279 20.06 1.49 2.86
CA ASP A 279 20.59 1.98 4.13
C ASP A 279 20.30 1.00 5.28
N PHE A 280 19.66 -0.14 4.97
CA PHE A 280 19.52 -1.23 5.93
C PHE A 280 20.88 -1.83 6.29
N VAL A 281 21.21 -1.81 7.57
CA VAL A 281 22.47 -2.33 8.10
C VAL A 281 22.34 -3.82 8.42
N GLU A 282 21.62 -4.18 9.49
CA GLU A 282 21.50 -5.56 9.95
C GLU A 282 20.34 -5.77 10.94
N THR A 283 19.97 -7.02 11.18
CA THR A 283 19.01 -7.44 12.21
C THR A 283 19.75 -8.16 13.34
N PHE A 284 19.61 -7.67 14.57
CA PHE A 284 20.12 -8.36 15.76
C PHE A 284 19.04 -9.28 16.35
N ILE A 285 19.37 -10.57 16.49
CA ILE A 285 18.48 -11.53 17.16
C ILE A 285 18.80 -11.53 18.67
N TRP A 286 17.87 -11.01 19.46
CA TRP A 286 17.99 -11.04 20.92
C TRP A 286 17.29 -12.26 21.50
N ARG A 287 18.10 -13.24 21.95
CA ARG A 287 17.60 -14.39 22.72
C ARG A 287 17.39 -13.96 24.17
N ASN A 288 16.13 -13.76 24.57
CA ASN A 288 15.75 -13.37 25.92
C ASN A 288 15.47 -14.56 26.86
N THR A 289 15.36 -15.78 26.32
CA THR A 289 15.07 -17.00 27.09
C THR A 289 15.88 -18.20 26.56
N ASP A 290 16.18 -19.13 27.47
CA ASP A 290 16.95 -20.34 27.12
C ASP A 290 16.08 -21.47 26.55
N ASN A 291 14.75 -21.37 26.66
CA ASN A 291 13.82 -22.38 26.16
C ASN A 291 13.38 -22.04 24.73
N ALA A 292 13.43 -23.02 23.82
CA ALA A 292 12.88 -22.85 22.48
C ALA A 292 11.35 -22.84 22.52
N ASP A 293 10.73 -21.99 21.71
CA ASP A 293 9.27 -21.98 21.56
C ASP A 293 8.78 -23.32 21.00
N SER A 294 7.66 -23.81 21.53
CA SER A 294 7.05 -25.04 21.04
C SER A 294 6.53 -24.84 19.61
N LEU A 295 7.17 -25.49 18.64
CA LEU A 295 6.80 -25.45 17.21
C LEU A 295 5.33 -25.82 16.94
N GLY A 296 4.69 -26.57 17.84
CA GLY A 296 3.26 -26.90 17.76
C GLY A 296 2.31 -25.71 17.90
N LYS A 297 2.80 -24.53 18.32
CA LYS A 297 2.03 -23.27 18.31
C LYS A 297 2.19 -22.44 17.04
N LYS A 298 3.20 -22.76 16.20
CA LYS A 298 3.49 -22.06 14.93
C LYS A 298 2.91 -22.82 13.72
N VAL A 299 1.71 -23.37 13.85
CA VAL A 299 1.05 -24.06 12.75
C VAL A 299 0.54 -23.02 11.77
N VAL A 300 1.23 -22.89 10.63
CA VAL A 300 0.69 -22.24 9.44
C VAL A 300 -0.50 -23.09 9.00
N ALA A 301 -1.72 -22.54 9.15
CA ALA A 301 -2.89 -23.12 8.51
C ALA A 301 -2.68 -23.00 6.99
N VAL A 302 -2.46 -24.14 6.34
CA VAL A 302 -2.43 -24.27 4.87
C VAL A 302 -3.85 -24.39 4.36
#